data_AF-A0A832TZH5-F1
#
_entry.id   AF-A0A832TZH5-F1
#
_cell.length_a   1.000
_cell.length_b   1.000
_cell.length_c   1.000
_cell.angle_alpha   90.00
_cell.angle_beta   90.00
_cell.angle_gamma   90.00
#
_symmetry.space_group_name_H-M   'P 1'
#
loop_
_entity.id
_entity.type
_entity.pdbx_description
1 polymer ?
#
loop_
_entity_poly.entity_id
_entity_poly.type
_entity_poly.pdbx_seq_one_letter_code
_entity_poly.pdbx_strand_id
1 'polypeptide(L)'
;MDADEIQAIFKFSTLEKHMISSFGVQEDLFLPFLLSVKSGGSWSYASEETKSMAVKDVITYYNEESKTGYTLEKIYFLIEPEVIAEEGVIRRLEKCGAKEERELVERPYMITLHAKKIIFAELNPELRKITVRELKKKTIQLKGTPAYSAAHEMEHLEKGEIGGIPLWTFEYVKAQQ
;
A
#
# COMPACT_ATOMS: atom_id res chain seq x y z
N MET A 1 0.56 21.57 20.74
CA MET A 1 1.53 21.83 19.68
C MET A 1 2.09 23.21 19.89
N ASP A 2 3.41 23.34 19.88
CA ASP A 2 4.08 24.63 19.96
C ASP A 2 4.27 25.26 18.57
N ALA A 3 4.76 26.50 18.53
CA ALA A 3 4.95 27.24 17.29
C ALA A 3 5.99 26.59 16.36
N ASP A 4 7.00 25.93 16.92
CA ASP A 4 8.07 25.28 16.16
C ASP A 4 7.57 24.00 15.49
N GLU A 5 6.74 23.21 16.19
CA GLU A 5 6.07 22.02 15.67
C GLU A 5 5.11 22.38 14.52
N ILE A 6 4.32 23.46 14.69
CA ILE A 6 3.45 23.99 13.63
C ILE A 6 4.29 24.37 12.40
N GLN A 7 5.40 25.09 12.60
CA GLN A 7 6.27 25.49 11.49
C GLN A 7 6.89 24.27 10.78
N ALA A 8 7.29 23.23 11.52
CA ALA A 8 7.81 22.00 10.94
C ALA A 8 6.77 21.28 10.07
N ILE A 9 5.51 21.20 10.52
CA ILE A 9 4.40 20.60 9.76
C ILE A 9 4.14 21.35 8.46
N PHE A 10 4.14 22.69 8.49
CA PHE A 10 3.97 23.50 7.28
C PHE A 10 5.12 23.32 6.29
N LYS A 11 6.37 23.29 6.77
CA LYS A 11 7.55 23.03 5.94
C LYS A 11 7.45 21.65 5.29
N PHE A 12 7.10 20.62 6.05
CA PHE A 12 6.92 19.26 5.53
C PHE A 12 5.81 19.19 4.47
N SER A 13 4.64 19.77 4.76
CA SER A 13 3.51 19.79 3.83
C SER A 13 3.84 20.54 2.52
N THR A 14 4.69 21.56 2.58
CA THR A 14 5.16 22.29 1.39
C THR A 14 6.09 21.41 0.54
N LEU A 15 7.00 20.66 1.17
CA LEU A 15 7.85 19.70 0.47
C LEU A 15 7.03 18.61 -0.22
N GLU A 16 5.96 18.12 0.41
CA GLU A 16 5.06 17.14 -0.20
C GLU A 16 4.41 17.68 -1.47
N LYS A 17 3.86 18.90 -1.43
CA LYS A 17 3.26 19.54 -2.61
C LYS A 17 4.26 19.73 -3.75
N HIS A 18 5.48 20.15 -3.44
CA HIS A 18 6.54 20.27 -4.44
C HIS A 18 6.95 18.91 -5.03
N MET A 19 7.03 17.88 -4.20
CA MET A 19 7.33 16.53 -4.65
C MET A 19 6.23 16.01 -5.58
N ILE A 20 4.95 16.14 -5.20
CA ILE A 20 3.80 15.73 -6.01
C ILE A 20 3.81 16.40 -7.38
N SER A 21 3.91 17.74 -7.38
CA SER A 21 3.88 18.53 -8.62
C SER A 21 5.05 18.21 -9.56
N SER A 22 6.21 17.81 -9.03
CA SER A 22 7.36 17.40 -9.83
C SER A 22 7.12 16.17 -10.70
N PHE A 23 6.11 15.34 -10.36
CA PHE A 23 5.75 14.16 -11.16
C PHE A 23 4.72 14.44 -12.26
N GLY A 24 4.18 15.67 -12.36
CA GLY A 24 3.21 16.02 -13.41
C GLY A 24 1.95 15.15 -13.41
N VAL A 25 1.49 14.74 -12.22
CA VAL A 25 0.22 14.02 -12.01
C VAL A 25 -0.73 14.96 -11.28
N GLN A 26 -2.03 14.78 -11.48
CA GLN A 26 -3.05 15.52 -10.72
C GLN A 26 -2.90 15.26 -9.21
N GLU A 27 -3.14 16.28 -8.40
CA GLU A 27 -2.87 16.23 -6.95
C GLU A 27 -3.77 15.25 -6.19
N ASP A 28 -5.04 15.13 -6.62
CA ASP A 28 -6.04 14.22 -6.05
C ASP A 28 -5.64 12.75 -6.21
N LEU A 29 -5.05 12.38 -7.35
CA LEU A 29 -4.55 11.03 -7.60
C LEU A 29 -3.46 10.63 -6.61
N PHE A 30 -2.74 11.57 -6.00
CA PHE A 30 -1.71 11.29 -5.00
C PHE A 30 -2.25 10.96 -3.61
N LEU A 31 -3.56 11.04 -3.38
CA LEU A 31 -4.17 10.77 -2.09
C LEU A 31 -3.77 9.39 -1.52
N PRO A 32 -3.83 8.26 -2.27
CA PRO A 32 -3.38 6.96 -1.77
C PRO A 32 -1.92 6.95 -1.33
N PHE A 33 -1.05 7.64 -2.06
CA PHE A 33 0.37 7.75 -1.71
C PHE A 33 0.56 8.48 -0.38
N LEU A 34 -0.10 9.63 -0.22
CA LEU A 34 -0.02 10.42 1.01
C LEU A 34 -0.57 9.66 2.22
N LEU A 35 -1.69 8.96 2.07
CA LEU A 35 -2.27 8.12 3.12
C LEU A 35 -1.34 6.94 3.47
N SER A 36 -0.73 6.29 2.48
CA SER A 36 0.21 5.20 2.72
C SER A 36 1.45 5.69 3.50
N VAL A 37 1.96 6.89 3.19
CA VAL A 37 3.09 7.52 3.91
C VAL A 37 2.72 7.93 5.33
N LYS A 38 1.57 8.59 5.52
CA LYS A 38 1.20 9.22 6.81
C LYS A 38 0.47 8.28 7.76
N SER A 39 -0.39 7.43 7.22
CA SER A 39 -1.29 6.54 7.98
C SER A 39 -0.89 5.06 7.85
N GLY A 40 0.12 4.75 7.03
CA GLY A 40 0.52 3.37 6.75
C GLY A 40 -0.49 2.65 5.86
N GLY A 41 -0.35 1.34 5.67
CA GLY A 41 -1.26 0.54 4.86
C GLY A 41 -1.12 0.74 3.34
N SER A 42 -1.95 0.00 2.60
CA SER A 42 -2.19 0.22 1.17
C SER A 42 -3.51 0.97 1.01
N TRP A 43 -3.64 1.72 -0.08
CA TRP A 43 -4.79 2.57 -0.33
C TRP A 43 -5.08 2.64 -1.82
N SER A 44 -6.32 2.91 -2.17
CA SER A 44 -6.78 3.16 -3.53
C SER A 44 -7.67 4.40 -3.59
N TYR A 45 -7.72 5.01 -4.76
CA TYR A 45 -8.61 6.12 -5.06
C TYR A 45 -9.09 5.99 -6.51
N ALA A 46 -10.39 6.16 -6.70
CA ALA A 46 -11.02 6.19 -8.01
C ALA A 46 -11.88 7.45 -8.13
N SER A 47 -11.76 8.13 -9.26
CA SER A 47 -12.70 9.13 -9.75
C SER A 47 -13.40 8.59 -11.01
N GLU A 48 -14.31 9.37 -11.61
CA GLU A 48 -14.96 8.96 -12.87
C GLU A 48 -13.96 8.77 -14.02
N GLU A 49 -12.85 9.50 -14.02
CA GLU A 49 -11.90 9.53 -15.14
C GLU A 49 -10.58 8.82 -14.86
N THR A 50 -10.21 8.67 -13.57
CA THR A 50 -8.86 8.23 -13.21
C THR A 50 -8.80 7.38 -11.95
N LYS A 51 -7.82 6.48 -11.89
CA LYS A 51 -7.60 5.54 -10.79
C LYS A 51 -6.15 5.57 -10.34
N SER A 52 -5.94 5.42 -9.04
CA SER A 52 -4.60 5.22 -8.48
C SER A 52 -4.64 4.32 -7.26
N MET A 53 -3.51 3.67 -6.98
CA MET A 53 -3.32 2.92 -5.74
C MET A 53 -1.89 2.99 -5.25
N ALA A 54 -1.72 2.94 -3.94
CA ALA A 54 -0.45 2.81 -3.26
C ALA A 54 -0.41 1.46 -2.56
N VAL A 55 0.54 0.61 -2.96
CA VAL A 55 0.74 -0.71 -2.38
C VAL A 55 2.00 -0.70 -1.53
N LYS A 56 1.85 -1.07 -0.26
CA LYS A 56 2.96 -1.09 0.69
C LYS A 56 3.57 -2.47 0.84
N ASP A 57 4.90 -2.51 0.82
CA ASP A 57 5.73 -3.64 1.18
C ASP A 57 6.61 -3.29 2.38
N VAL A 58 6.77 -4.21 3.31
CA VAL A 58 7.38 -3.96 4.62
C VAL A 58 8.50 -4.99 4.83
N ILE A 59 9.72 -4.48 5.00
CA ILE A 59 10.91 -5.32 5.18
C ILE A 59 11.55 -4.97 6.51
N THR A 60 11.59 -5.94 7.42
CA THR A 60 12.27 -5.77 8.71
C THR A 60 13.71 -6.26 8.62
N TYR A 61 14.65 -5.38 8.96
CA TYR A 61 16.05 -5.70 9.14
C TYR A 61 16.32 -5.80 10.64
N TYR A 62 16.68 -6.99 11.11
CA TYR A 62 16.99 -7.24 12.51
C TYR A 62 18.41 -7.78 12.64
N ASN A 63 19.20 -7.17 13.53
CA ASN A 63 20.53 -7.65 13.87
C ASN A 63 20.42 -8.48 15.16
N GLU A 64 20.72 -9.77 15.04
CA GLU A 64 20.63 -10.72 16.15
C GLU A 64 21.68 -10.50 17.24
N GLU A 65 22.82 -9.88 16.94
CA GLU A 65 23.89 -9.61 17.90
C GLU A 65 23.59 -8.36 18.72
N SER A 66 23.31 -7.23 18.05
CA SER A 66 22.99 -5.97 18.73
C SER A 66 21.57 -5.95 19.29
N LYS A 67 20.71 -6.90 18.91
CA LYS A 67 19.28 -6.95 19.24
C LYS A 67 18.52 -5.68 18.81
N THR A 68 19.01 -5.00 17.78
CA THR A 68 18.41 -3.78 17.20
C THR A 68 18.01 -4.00 15.75
N GLY A 69 17.12 -3.16 15.24
CA GLY A 69 16.64 -3.27 13.87
C GLY A 69 15.75 -2.11 13.46
N TYR A 70 15.37 -2.09 12.19
CA TYR A 70 14.45 -1.12 11.63
C TYR A 70 13.58 -1.77 10.56
N THR A 71 12.42 -1.17 10.31
CA THR A 71 11.50 -1.61 9.27
C THR A 71 11.54 -0.60 8.14
N LEU A 72 12.01 -1.05 6.97
CA LEU A 72 11.96 -0.28 5.74
C LEU A 72 10.58 -0.47 5.10
N GLU A 73 9.89 0.63 4.82
CA GLU A 73 8.64 0.60 4.07
C GLU A 73 8.88 1.03 2.63
N LYS A 74 8.44 0.19 1.71
CA LYS A 74 8.46 0.42 0.26
C LYS A 74 7.03 0.69 -0.20
N ILE A 75 6.82 1.77 -0.92
CA ILE A 75 5.51 2.11 -1.47
C ILE A 75 5.60 2.12 -2.99
N TYR A 76 4.78 1.29 -3.62
CA TYR A 76 4.56 1.29 -5.06
C TYR A 76 3.28 2.04 -5.34
N PHE A 77 3.40 3.24 -5.89
CA PHE A 77 2.27 4.09 -6.27
C PHE A 77 2.04 3.99 -7.77
N LEU A 78 0.88 3.49 -8.15
CA LEU A 78 0.50 3.16 -9.51
C LEU A 78 -0.63 4.08 -9.96
N ILE A 79 -0.46 4.71 -11.12
CA ILE A 79 -1.47 5.53 -11.79
C ILE A 79 -2.04 4.75 -12.96
N GLU A 80 -3.37 4.65 -13.05
CA GLU A 80 -4.10 3.78 -13.97
C GLU A 80 -3.58 2.34 -13.93
N PRO A 81 -3.66 1.66 -12.76
CA PRO A 81 -3.21 0.28 -12.66
C PRO A 81 -4.16 -0.69 -13.38
N GLU A 82 -3.59 -1.68 -14.06
CA GLU A 82 -4.32 -2.76 -14.71
C GLU A 82 -3.64 -4.10 -14.40
N VAL A 83 -4.43 -5.13 -14.10
CA VAL A 83 -3.92 -6.50 -13.91
C VAL A 83 -3.59 -7.12 -15.25
N ILE A 84 -2.34 -7.53 -15.43
CA ILE A 84 -1.87 -8.24 -16.63
C ILE A 84 -1.92 -9.76 -16.40
N ALA A 85 -1.51 -10.20 -15.21
CA ALA A 85 -1.43 -11.63 -14.89
C ALA A 85 -1.49 -11.87 -13.38
N GLU A 86 -2.03 -13.03 -13.02
CA GLU A 86 -2.13 -13.52 -11.65
C GLU A 86 -1.64 -14.96 -11.58
N GLU A 87 -0.95 -15.32 -10.49
CA GLU A 87 -0.44 -16.67 -10.26
C GLU A 87 -0.66 -17.11 -8.80
N GLY A 88 -1.10 -18.36 -8.65
CA GLY A 88 -1.36 -19.00 -7.36
C GLY A 88 -2.65 -18.51 -6.70
N VAL A 89 -3.14 -19.26 -5.71
CA VAL A 89 -4.34 -18.91 -4.93
C VAL A 89 -4.03 -19.07 -3.45
N ILE A 90 -4.14 -17.98 -2.71
CA ILE A 90 -3.86 -17.91 -1.27
C ILE A 90 -5.13 -17.54 -0.54
N ARG A 91 -5.53 -18.41 0.40
CA ARG A 91 -6.61 -18.16 1.35
C ARG A 91 -6.09 -17.42 2.56
N ARG A 92 -6.73 -16.31 2.92
CA ARG A 92 -6.28 -15.45 4.00
C ARG A 92 -7.42 -14.64 4.61
N LEU A 93 -7.20 -14.19 5.84
CA LEU A 93 -8.10 -13.30 6.54
C LEU A 93 -7.68 -11.85 6.32
N GLU A 94 -8.58 -11.03 5.79
CA GLU A 94 -8.38 -9.60 5.57
C GLU A 94 -9.48 -8.79 6.28
N LYS A 95 -9.15 -7.59 6.75
CA LYS A 95 -10.13 -6.62 7.24
C LYS A 95 -10.04 -5.38 6.36
N CYS A 96 -11.14 -5.02 5.70
CA CYS A 96 -11.28 -3.72 5.06
C CYS A 96 -11.69 -2.68 6.11
N GLY A 97 -11.24 -1.43 5.97
CA GLY A 97 -11.58 -0.35 6.91
C GLY A 97 -13.09 -0.08 7.04
N ALA A 98 -13.88 -0.44 6.01
CA ALA A 98 -15.34 -0.31 6.01
C ALA A 98 -16.07 -1.45 6.74
N LYS A 99 -15.38 -2.52 7.14
CA LYS A 99 -15.97 -3.70 7.79
C LYS A 99 -15.53 -3.78 9.24
N GLU A 100 -16.40 -4.30 10.10
CA GLU A 100 -16.08 -4.51 11.52
C GLU A 100 -15.16 -5.72 11.75
N GLU A 101 -15.39 -6.79 10.99
CA GLU A 101 -14.72 -8.07 11.14
C GLU A 101 -13.85 -8.44 9.94
N ARG A 102 -13.03 -9.48 10.13
CA ARG A 102 -12.23 -10.08 9.05
C ARG A 102 -13.08 -11.00 8.19
N GLU A 103 -12.68 -11.15 6.95
CA GLU A 103 -13.26 -12.11 6.02
C GLU A 103 -12.17 -12.98 5.42
N LEU A 104 -12.51 -14.23 5.15
CA LEU A 104 -11.72 -15.15 4.35
C LEU A 104 -11.87 -14.78 2.88
N VAL A 105 -10.75 -14.41 2.27
CA VAL A 105 -10.66 -14.05 0.85
C VAL A 105 -9.63 -14.92 0.15
N GLU A 106 -9.76 -15.00 -1.17
CA GLU A 106 -8.75 -15.57 -2.05
C GLU A 106 -7.99 -14.44 -2.75
N ARG A 107 -6.66 -14.54 -2.75
CA ARG A 107 -5.75 -13.58 -3.39
C ARG A 107 -4.70 -14.31 -4.21
N PRO A 108 -4.19 -13.72 -5.30
CA PRO A 108 -3.08 -14.30 -6.02
C PRO A 108 -1.80 -14.26 -5.18
N TYR A 109 -0.98 -15.31 -5.25
CA TYR A 109 0.35 -15.29 -4.62
C TYR A 109 1.27 -14.26 -5.26
N MET A 110 1.09 -14.06 -6.56
CA MET A 110 1.83 -13.12 -7.37
C MET A 110 0.89 -12.42 -8.34
N ILE A 111 1.06 -11.11 -8.48
CA ILE A 111 0.27 -10.27 -9.39
C ILE A 111 1.22 -9.41 -10.22
N THR A 112 0.93 -9.31 -11.51
CA THR A 112 1.66 -8.45 -12.44
C THR A 112 0.74 -7.32 -12.88
N LEU A 113 1.15 -6.08 -12.63
CA LEU A 113 0.38 -4.88 -12.91
C LEU A 113 1.07 -4.03 -13.97
N HIS A 114 0.30 -3.55 -14.94
CA HIS A 114 0.67 -2.42 -15.78
C HIS A 114 0.18 -1.13 -15.12
N ALA A 115 0.87 -0.01 -15.34
CA ALA A 115 0.40 1.31 -14.93
C ALA A 115 0.97 2.39 -15.85
N LYS A 116 0.18 3.44 -16.10
CA LYS A 116 0.59 4.62 -16.86
C LYS A 116 1.83 5.28 -16.24
N LYS A 117 1.90 5.32 -14.92
CA LYS A 117 3.09 5.75 -14.18
C LYS A 117 3.26 4.91 -12.91
N ILE A 118 4.50 4.59 -12.58
CA ILE A 118 4.88 3.93 -11.34
C ILE A 118 5.84 4.85 -10.60
N ILE A 119 5.42 5.34 -9.45
CA ILE A 119 6.26 6.10 -8.51
C ILE A 119 6.58 5.17 -7.35
N PHE A 120 7.84 5.19 -6.94
CA PHE A 120 8.34 4.34 -5.88
C PHE A 120 8.90 5.19 -4.76
N ALA A 121 8.51 4.88 -3.53
CA ALA A 121 9.07 5.49 -2.35
C ALA A 121 9.68 4.47 -1.38
N GLU A 122 10.74 4.90 -0.70
CA GLU A 122 11.38 4.19 0.40
C GLU A 122 11.36 5.10 1.63
N LEU A 123 10.70 4.63 2.69
CA LEU A 123 10.62 5.29 3.98
C LEU A 123 11.57 4.53 4.92
N ASN A 124 12.69 5.18 5.23
CA ASN A 124 13.72 4.61 6.07
C ASN A 124 13.71 5.33 7.43
N PRO A 125 13.17 4.70 8.50
CA PRO A 125 13.09 5.32 9.82
C PRO A 125 14.46 5.47 10.49
N GLU A 126 15.42 4.58 10.21
CA GLU A 126 16.80 4.67 10.72
C GLU A 126 17.47 5.97 10.23
N LEU A 127 17.32 6.26 8.93
CA LEU A 127 17.87 7.47 8.33
C LEU A 127 16.96 8.70 8.45
N ARG A 128 15.71 8.52 8.91
CA ARG A 128 14.63 9.53 8.89
C ARG A 128 14.47 10.17 7.52
N LYS A 129 14.52 9.36 6.46
CA LYS A 129 14.47 9.83 5.06
C LYS A 129 13.38 9.13 4.29
N ILE A 130 12.70 9.92 3.45
CA ILE A 130 11.78 9.45 2.43
C ILE A 130 12.42 9.74 1.08
N THR A 131 12.68 8.70 0.29
CA THR A 131 13.20 8.85 -1.07
C THR A 131 12.11 8.50 -2.04
N VAL A 132 11.79 9.39 -2.99
CA VAL A 132 10.72 9.18 -3.98
C VAL A 132 11.31 9.30 -5.38
N ARG A 133 10.95 8.38 -6.27
CA ARG A 133 11.40 8.39 -7.67
C ARG A 133 10.37 7.75 -8.61
N GLU A 134 10.31 8.22 -9.84
CA GLU A 134 9.56 7.53 -10.89
C GLU A 134 10.38 6.36 -11.44
N LEU A 135 9.74 5.21 -11.61
CA LEU A 135 10.34 4.05 -12.27
C LEU A 135 10.16 4.19 -13.78
N LYS A 136 11.24 3.93 -14.54
CA LYS A 136 11.19 3.94 -16.02
C LYS A 136 10.29 2.84 -16.59
N LYS A 137 10.16 1.73 -15.87
CA LYS A 137 9.27 0.62 -16.24
C LYS A 137 7.82 0.96 -15.94
N LYS A 138 6.91 0.43 -16.75
CA LYS A 138 5.45 0.58 -16.59
C LYS A 138 4.77 -0.70 -16.12
N THR A 139 5.54 -1.76 -15.91
CA THR A 139 5.04 -3.04 -15.39
C THR A 139 5.81 -3.40 -14.13
N ILE A 140 5.08 -3.92 -13.14
CA ILE A 140 5.66 -4.42 -11.90
C ILE A 140 5.01 -5.74 -11.52
N GLN A 141 5.84 -6.65 -11.01
CA GLN A 141 5.40 -7.89 -10.39
C GLN A 141 5.55 -7.76 -8.89
N LEU A 142 4.50 -8.07 -8.15
CA LEU A 142 4.45 -8.11 -6.70
C LEU A 142 4.17 -9.54 -6.25
N LYS A 143 4.70 -9.92 -5.08
CA LYS A 143 4.63 -11.27 -4.55
C LYS A 143 4.37 -11.25 -3.04
N GLY A 144 3.58 -12.20 -2.54
CA GLY A 144 3.28 -12.29 -1.11
C GLY A 144 2.46 -11.11 -0.62
N THR A 145 2.78 -10.56 0.55
CA THR A 145 2.03 -9.45 1.17
C THR A 145 1.67 -8.31 0.22
N PRO A 146 2.61 -7.70 -0.53
CA PRO A 146 2.25 -6.65 -1.48
C PRO A 146 1.38 -7.14 -2.65
N ALA A 147 1.45 -8.41 -3.07
CA ALA A 147 0.54 -8.94 -4.10
C ALA A 147 -0.90 -8.99 -3.60
N TYR A 148 -1.10 -9.47 -2.37
CA TYR A 148 -2.41 -9.55 -1.76
C TYR A 148 -3.02 -8.17 -1.53
N SER A 149 -2.22 -7.23 -1.00
CA SER A 149 -2.63 -5.84 -0.82
C SER A 149 -2.96 -5.18 -2.16
N ALA A 150 -2.17 -5.44 -3.21
CA ALA A 150 -2.47 -4.91 -4.54
C ALA A 150 -3.80 -5.46 -5.09
N ALA A 151 -4.04 -6.77 -4.97
CA ALA A 151 -5.29 -7.37 -5.39
C ALA A 151 -6.51 -6.84 -4.60
N HIS A 152 -6.33 -6.57 -3.29
CA HIS A 152 -7.32 -5.92 -2.44
C HIS A 152 -7.66 -4.51 -2.93
N GLU A 153 -6.66 -3.68 -3.20
CA GLU A 153 -6.86 -2.33 -3.72
C GLU A 153 -7.44 -2.32 -5.14
N MET A 154 -7.03 -3.26 -6.00
CA MET A 154 -7.63 -3.44 -7.33
C MET A 154 -9.12 -3.80 -7.22
N GLU A 155 -9.51 -4.64 -6.26
CA GLU A 155 -10.91 -4.99 -6.03
C GLU A 155 -11.75 -3.77 -5.63
N HIS A 156 -11.20 -2.87 -4.80
CA HIS A 156 -11.83 -1.58 -4.50
C HIS A 156 -12.00 -0.71 -5.75
N LEU A 157 -10.96 -0.62 -6.59
CA LEU A 157 -10.98 0.16 -7.83
C LEU A 157 -11.97 -0.37 -8.88
N GLU A 158 -12.33 -1.66 -8.81
CA GLU A 158 -13.22 -2.32 -9.77
C GLU A 158 -14.67 -2.41 -9.26
N LYS A 159 -14.87 -2.77 -8.00
CA LYS A 159 -16.17 -3.15 -7.44
C LYS A 159 -16.66 -2.22 -6.33
N GLY A 160 -15.82 -1.31 -5.84
CA GLY A 160 -16.10 -0.44 -4.70
C GLY A 160 -15.98 -1.13 -3.34
N GLU A 161 -16.44 -2.39 -3.24
CA GLU A 161 -16.38 -3.19 -2.01
C GLU A 161 -15.68 -4.54 -2.22
N ILE A 162 -15.13 -5.06 -1.13
CA ILE A 162 -14.47 -6.37 -1.10
C ILE A 162 -15.47 -7.45 -0.69
N GLY A 163 -15.48 -8.55 -1.43
CA GLY A 163 -16.25 -9.75 -1.09
C GLY A 163 -15.38 -10.80 -0.39
N GLY A 164 -15.94 -11.47 0.62
CA GLY A 164 -15.28 -12.57 1.31
C GLY A 164 -16.25 -13.43 2.11
N ILE A 165 -15.76 -14.56 2.63
CA ILE A 165 -16.51 -15.42 3.54
C ILE A 165 -16.34 -14.88 4.96
N PRO A 166 -17.43 -14.56 5.68
CA PRO A 166 -17.31 -13.97 7.01
C PRO A 166 -16.61 -14.85 8.05
N LEU A 167 -15.86 -14.24 8.98
CA LEU A 167 -15.14 -14.99 10.03
C LEU A 167 -16.05 -15.82 10.94
N TRP A 168 -17.31 -15.40 11.16
CA TRP A 168 -18.24 -16.16 12.01
C TRP A 168 -18.68 -17.52 11.41
N THR A 169 -18.28 -17.84 10.18
CA THR A 169 -18.49 -19.18 9.60
C THR A 169 -17.40 -20.17 10.03
N PHE A 170 -16.38 -19.75 10.77
CA PHE A 170 -15.31 -20.60 11.24
C PHE A 170 -15.71 -21.36 12.51
N GLU A 171 -15.15 -22.56 12.68
CA GLU A 171 -15.37 -23.39 13.86
C GLU A 171 -14.21 -23.28 14.86
N TYR A 172 -14.53 -23.11 16.14
CA TYR A 172 -13.55 -23.26 17.21
C TYR A 172 -13.32 -24.74 17.53
N VAL A 173 -12.13 -25.23 17.21
CA VAL A 173 -11.69 -26.59 17.58
C VAL A 173 -10.65 -26.51 18.68
N LYS A 174 -10.92 -27.13 19.83
CA LYS A 174 -9.93 -27.26 20.91
C LYS A 174 -8.96 -28.39 20.57
N ALA A 175 -7.69 -28.05 20.31
CA ALA A 175 -6.64 -29.05 20.18
C ALA A 175 -6.42 -29.76 21.52
N GLN A 176 -6.36 -31.10 21.51
CA GLN A 176 -5.87 -31.87 22.64
C GLN A 176 -4.34 -31.88 22.57
N GLN A 177 -3.67 -31.50 23.67
CA GLN A 177 -2.22 -31.62 23.83
C GLN A 177 -1.84 -33.03 24.25
#